data_AF-A0A2R6ER52-F1
#
_entry.id   AF-A0A2R6ER52-F1
#
_cell.length_a   1.000
_cell.length_b   1.000
_cell.length_c   1.000
_cell.angle_alpha   90.00
_cell.angle_beta   90.00
_cell.angle_gamma   90.00
#
_symmetry.space_group_name_H-M   'P 1'
#
loop_
_entity.id
_entity.type
_entity.pdbx_description
1 polymer ?
#
loop_
_entity_poly.entity_id
_entity_poly.type
_entity_poly.pdbx_seq_one_letter_code
_entity_poly.pdbx_strand_id
1 'polypeptide(L)'
;MCGGPVTGDRVGGGAQVLDQLDCDPVLSPQRDGVAALETDAPPAIVSVSDIHGNLRSARSALLTLSDHPEYEPVVETDAARRLQWVGGEAYVLVFNGDLVDRGAHSQQVVEMAARLARQAPPGHVRITVGNHELGMLTPDVYGWEDWYSAERTPEDRRQLLQVIGDGHVVAAYEGYNFVYAHAGRPEQYDPGAVNDDLAAAADDLREAVGTGEDADVQSSITDAYPAVFGFDGHTGRGPDAGIAWLDFEYMPVEAPPQVVGHTVQRYPVREGNVICENVIRKNRRKDGGEAVLVETPERIVALGRDADGEVMTHEFSLPDAVDAEGPAD
;
A
#
# COMPACT_ATOMS: atom_id res chain seq x y z
N MET A 1 -27.87 -23.73 48.93
CA MET A 1 -27.69 -24.16 47.52
C MET A 1 -26.93 -23.06 46.82
N CYS A 2 -25.68 -23.35 46.48
CA CYS A 2 -24.74 -22.42 45.86
C CYS A 2 -24.95 -22.44 44.35
N GLY A 3 -24.99 -21.28 43.72
CA GLY A 3 -24.88 -21.11 42.27
C GLY A 3 -23.95 -19.92 42.02
N GLY A 4 -22.69 -20.21 41.75
CA GLY A 4 -21.69 -19.21 41.40
C GLY A 4 -21.85 -18.72 39.96
N PRO A 5 -21.28 -17.55 39.62
CA PRO A 5 -21.27 -17.06 38.25
C PRO A 5 -20.33 -17.90 37.39
N VAL A 6 -20.82 -18.28 36.22
CA VAL A 6 -20.06 -18.94 35.16
C VAL A 6 -19.04 -17.94 34.63
N THR A 7 -17.77 -18.14 34.96
CA THR A 7 -16.64 -17.56 34.25
C THR A 7 -16.60 -18.18 32.87
N GLY A 8 -17.06 -17.43 31.87
CA GLY A 8 -16.77 -17.74 30.48
C GLY A 8 -15.32 -17.42 30.21
N ASP A 9 -14.47 -18.44 30.24
CA ASP A 9 -13.13 -18.38 29.65
C ASP A 9 -13.27 -17.92 28.20
N ARG A 10 -12.86 -16.68 27.92
CA ARG A 10 -12.51 -16.27 26.57
C ARG A 10 -11.25 -17.04 26.21
N VAL A 11 -11.44 -18.13 25.49
CA VAL A 11 -10.38 -18.87 24.84
C VAL A 11 -9.60 -17.88 23.98
N GLY A 12 -8.36 -17.63 24.39
CA GLY A 12 -7.37 -16.88 23.62
C GLY A 12 -7.16 -17.57 22.28
N GLY A 13 -7.66 -16.93 21.24
CA GLY A 13 -7.35 -17.20 19.84
C GLY A 13 -7.05 -15.87 19.17
N GLY A 14 -6.12 -15.11 19.74
CA GLY A 14 -5.53 -13.97 19.04
C GLY A 14 -4.67 -14.55 17.92
N ALA A 15 -5.25 -14.71 16.74
CA ALA A 15 -4.48 -14.93 15.53
C ALA A 15 -3.58 -13.70 15.35
N GLN A 16 -2.30 -13.88 15.63
CA GLN A 16 -1.25 -12.88 15.44
C GLN A 16 -1.26 -12.50 13.96
N VAL A 17 -1.65 -11.26 13.66
CA VAL A 17 -2.20 -10.86 12.35
C VAL A 17 -1.11 -10.76 11.28
N LEU A 18 0.12 -10.52 11.71
CA LEU A 18 1.30 -10.49 10.85
C LEU A 18 2.35 -11.48 11.34
N ASP A 19 1.95 -12.56 12.06
CA ASP A 19 2.85 -13.58 12.64
C ASP A 19 3.74 -14.13 11.54
N GLN A 20 4.87 -13.43 11.46
CA GLN A 20 5.97 -13.56 10.55
C GLN A 20 5.50 -13.51 9.08
N LEU A 21 5.57 -12.32 8.49
CA LEU A 21 6.31 -12.22 7.23
C LEU A 21 7.70 -12.84 7.49
N ASP A 22 7.77 -14.18 7.53
CA ASP A 22 9.00 -14.96 7.72
C ASP A 22 9.73 -14.99 6.37
N CYS A 23 10.00 -13.80 5.87
CA CYS A 23 10.75 -13.57 4.65
C CYS A 23 11.99 -12.76 5.01
N ASP A 24 13.05 -12.97 4.25
CA ASP A 24 14.27 -12.21 4.44
C ASP A 24 13.99 -10.71 4.28
N PRO A 25 14.58 -9.84 5.14
CA PRO A 25 14.45 -8.41 5.00
C PRO A 25 14.85 -7.94 3.60
N VAL A 26 14.11 -6.97 3.06
CA VAL A 26 14.41 -6.33 1.78
C VAL A 26 15.03 -4.98 2.06
N LEU A 27 16.32 -4.86 1.78
CA LEU A 27 17.09 -3.65 2.07
C LEU A 27 17.23 -2.77 0.83
N SER A 28 17.60 -1.50 1.03
CA SER A 28 18.04 -0.64 -0.06
C SER A 28 19.22 -1.27 -0.83
N PRO A 29 19.26 -1.20 -2.17
CA PRO A 29 18.34 -0.48 -3.05
C PRO A 29 17.10 -1.28 -3.49
N GLN A 30 17.03 -2.58 -3.23
CA GLN A 30 15.89 -3.44 -3.63
C GLN A 30 14.57 -3.03 -2.97
N ARG A 31 14.64 -2.54 -1.73
CA ARG A 31 13.50 -1.97 -1.01
C ARG A 31 12.84 -0.84 -1.78
N ASP A 32 13.67 0.01 -2.39
CA ASP A 32 13.29 1.34 -2.84
C ASP A 32 12.82 1.39 -4.29
N GLY A 33 13.19 0.41 -5.14
CA GLY A 33 12.80 0.45 -6.54
C GLY A 33 12.95 -0.85 -7.32
N VAL A 34 12.28 -0.89 -8.48
CA VAL A 34 12.27 -2.06 -9.38
C VAL A 34 13.63 -2.31 -10.04
N ALA A 35 14.35 -1.24 -10.39
CA ALA A 35 15.62 -1.33 -11.10
C ALA A 35 16.74 -2.02 -10.29
N ALA A 36 16.55 -2.14 -8.98
CA ALA A 36 17.48 -2.79 -8.07
C ALA A 36 17.25 -4.31 -7.94
N LEU A 37 16.17 -4.85 -8.51
CA LEU A 37 15.91 -6.29 -8.53
C LEU A 37 16.80 -6.97 -9.57
N GLU A 38 17.50 -8.02 -9.17
CA GLU A 38 18.33 -8.82 -10.07
C GLU A 38 17.45 -9.88 -10.75
N THR A 39 16.97 -9.58 -11.95
CA THR A 39 16.13 -10.49 -12.76
C THR A 39 16.70 -10.66 -14.17
N ASP A 40 16.34 -11.75 -14.85
CA ASP A 40 16.77 -12.00 -16.24
C ASP A 40 16.18 -11.01 -17.25
N ALA A 41 15.03 -10.42 -16.94
CA ALA A 41 14.35 -9.40 -17.71
C ALA A 41 13.63 -8.41 -16.78
N PRO A 42 13.45 -7.13 -17.18
CA PRO A 42 12.73 -6.15 -16.36
C PRO A 42 11.32 -6.64 -16.01
N PRO A 43 10.97 -6.82 -14.72
CA PRO A 43 9.65 -7.30 -14.34
C PRO A 43 8.57 -6.25 -14.63
N ALA A 44 7.37 -6.68 -15.01
CA ALA A 44 6.23 -5.76 -15.07
C ALA A 44 5.75 -5.43 -13.64
N ILE A 45 5.45 -4.17 -13.36
CA ILE A 45 4.88 -3.77 -12.07
C ILE A 45 3.36 -3.81 -12.18
N VAL A 46 2.70 -4.59 -11.33
CA VAL A 46 1.25 -4.61 -11.19
C VAL A 46 0.88 -3.88 -9.90
N SER A 47 -0.01 -2.90 -9.95
CA SER A 47 -0.43 -2.16 -8.76
C SER A 47 -1.94 -2.19 -8.52
N VAL A 48 -2.30 -2.12 -7.23
CA VAL A 48 -3.69 -1.99 -6.76
C VAL A 48 -3.71 -1.16 -5.49
N SER A 49 -4.67 -0.24 -5.38
CA SER A 49 -4.75 0.72 -4.26
C SER A 49 -6.02 0.56 -3.43
N ASP A 50 -5.97 1.02 -2.17
CA ASP A 50 -7.11 1.30 -1.30
C ASP A 50 -8.13 0.15 -1.19
N ILE A 51 -7.62 -1.03 -0.87
CA ILE A 51 -8.45 -2.23 -0.74
C ILE A 51 -9.48 -2.05 0.38
N HIS A 52 -9.08 -1.45 1.50
CA HIS A 52 -9.97 -1.13 2.62
C HIS A 52 -10.86 -2.30 3.03
N GLY A 53 -10.27 -3.47 3.28
CA GLY A 53 -11.03 -4.67 3.65
C GLY A 53 -12.04 -5.16 2.61
N ASN A 54 -12.05 -4.67 1.36
CA ASN A 54 -12.93 -5.12 0.27
C ASN A 54 -12.32 -6.33 -0.46
N LEU A 55 -12.09 -7.42 0.29
CA LEU A 55 -11.36 -8.60 -0.16
C LEU A 55 -11.85 -9.17 -1.51
N ARG A 56 -13.17 -9.22 -1.74
CA ARG A 56 -13.72 -9.74 -2.99
C ARG A 56 -13.28 -8.90 -4.20
N SER A 57 -13.36 -7.59 -4.09
CA SER A 57 -12.96 -6.66 -5.15
C SER A 57 -11.45 -6.71 -5.39
N ALA A 58 -10.64 -6.76 -4.34
CA ALA A 58 -9.20 -6.92 -4.48
C ALA A 58 -8.81 -8.21 -5.21
N ARG A 59 -9.47 -9.33 -4.88
CA ARG A 59 -9.23 -10.61 -5.58
C ARG A 59 -9.62 -10.54 -7.04
N SER A 60 -10.77 -9.93 -7.33
CA SER A 60 -11.26 -9.77 -8.70
C SER A 60 -10.29 -8.91 -9.53
N ALA A 61 -9.75 -7.83 -8.94
CA ALA A 61 -8.78 -6.95 -9.56
C ALA A 61 -7.48 -7.71 -9.91
N LEU A 62 -6.91 -8.44 -8.96
CA LEU A 62 -5.66 -9.18 -9.18
C LEU A 62 -5.81 -10.34 -10.19
N LEU A 63 -6.99 -10.94 -10.28
CA LEU A 63 -7.30 -11.98 -11.28
C LEU A 63 -7.54 -11.42 -12.68
N THR A 64 -7.55 -10.09 -12.86
CA THR A 64 -7.77 -9.47 -14.18
C THR A 64 -6.66 -9.87 -15.18
N LEU A 65 -5.42 -10.06 -14.72
CA LEU A 65 -4.33 -10.52 -15.58
C LEU A 65 -4.58 -11.94 -16.11
N SER A 66 -5.14 -12.83 -15.29
CA SER A 66 -5.45 -14.21 -15.70
C SER A 66 -6.45 -14.30 -16.86
N ASP A 67 -7.29 -13.28 -17.00
CA ASP A 67 -8.32 -13.20 -18.03
C ASP A 67 -7.90 -12.30 -19.23
N HIS A 68 -6.67 -11.77 -19.23
CA HIS A 68 -6.17 -10.89 -20.29
C HIS A 68 -5.20 -11.64 -21.23
N PRO A 69 -5.37 -11.57 -22.57
CA PRO A 69 -4.60 -12.39 -23.51
C PRO A 69 -3.12 -12.01 -23.65
N GLU A 70 -2.71 -10.80 -23.23
CA GLU A 70 -1.32 -10.33 -23.30
C GLU A 70 -0.49 -10.62 -22.04
N TYR A 71 -1.12 -11.00 -20.93
CA TYR A 71 -0.44 -11.12 -19.65
C TYR A 71 -0.55 -12.54 -19.11
N GLU A 72 0.54 -13.01 -18.52
CA GLU A 72 0.49 -14.20 -17.69
C GLU A 72 -0.11 -13.85 -16.31
N PRO A 73 -0.71 -14.82 -15.61
CA PRO A 73 -1.25 -14.60 -14.27
C PRO A 73 -0.16 -14.15 -13.27
N VAL A 74 -0.46 -13.14 -12.45
CA VAL A 74 0.35 -12.81 -11.26
C VAL A 74 -0.04 -13.68 -10.06
N VAL A 75 -1.31 -14.04 -9.99
CA VAL A 75 -1.89 -14.89 -8.94
C VAL A 75 -2.83 -15.93 -9.50
N GLU A 76 -2.96 -17.03 -8.78
CA GLU A 76 -3.97 -18.06 -9.02
C GLU A 76 -4.82 -18.32 -7.78
N THR A 77 -6.01 -18.88 -7.98
CA THR A 77 -6.91 -19.24 -6.88
C THR A 77 -6.72 -20.70 -6.47
N ASP A 78 -6.40 -20.95 -5.20
CA ASP A 78 -6.32 -22.31 -4.66
C ASP A 78 -7.71 -22.94 -4.41
N ALA A 79 -7.72 -24.22 -4.01
CA ALA A 79 -8.96 -24.95 -3.69
C ALA A 79 -9.78 -24.32 -2.55
N ALA A 80 -9.15 -23.54 -1.66
CA ALA A 80 -9.79 -22.80 -0.57
C ALA A 80 -10.21 -21.38 -0.99
N ARG A 81 -10.14 -21.05 -2.28
CA ARG A 81 -10.42 -19.73 -2.85
C ARG A 81 -9.51 -18.62 -2.33
N ARG A 82 -8.24 -18.94 -2.04
CA ARG A 82 -7.21 -17.98 -1.64
C ARG A 82 -6.26 -17.75 -2.80
N LEU A 83 -5.87 -16.49 -3.01
CA LEU A 83 -4.84 -16.16 -4.00
C LEU A 83 -3.47 -16.68 -3.57
N GLN A 84 -2.76 -17.29 -4.51
CA GLN A 84 -1.38 -17.76 -4.43
C GLN A 84 -0.54 -17.01 -5.46
N TRP A 85 0.71 -16.68 -5.12
CA TRP A 85 1.66 -16.10 -6.05
C TRP A 85 2.05 -17.11 -7.13
N VAL A 86 1.97 -16.69 -8.39
CA VAL A 86 2.50 -17.46 -9.54
C VAL A 86 3.31 -16.60 -10.52
N GLY A 87 3.42 -15.29 -10.27
CA GLY A 87 4.12 -14.34 -11.15
C GLY A 87 5.64 -14.53 -11.26
N GLY A 88 6.24 -15.39 -10.43
CA GLY A 88 7.68 -15.64 -10.44
C GLY A 88 8.49 -14.34 -10.28
N GLU A 89 9.57 -14.21 -11.05
CA GLU A 89 10.40 -12.98 -11.15
C GLU A 89 9.95 -12.05 -12.29
N ALA A 90 8.90 -12.42 -13.04
CA ALA A 90 8.42 -11.62 -14.16
C ALA A 90 7.57 -10.41 -13.72
N TYR A 91 7.17 -10.36 -12.45
CA TYR A 91 6.26 -9.37 -11.92
C TYR A 91 6.66 -8.86 -10.54
N VAL A 92 6.47 -7.56 -10.32
CA VAL A 92 6.40 -6.96 -8.98
C VAL A 92 4.96 -6.56 -8.70
N LEU A 93 4.42 -6.91 -7.53
CA LEU A 93 3.09 -6.49 -7.10
C LEU A 93 3.20 -5.38 -6.05
N VAL A 94 2.63 -4.20 -6.34
CA VAL A 94 2.55 -3.06 -5.42
C VAL A 94 1.12 -2.93 -4.88
N PHE A 95 0.95 -3.12 -3.59
CA PHE A 95 -0.25 -2.68 -2.87
C PHE A 95 -0.06 -1.22 -2.47
N ASN A 96 -0.80 -0.31 -3.08
CA ASN A 96 -0.60 1.12 -2.90
C ASN A 96 -1.34 1.70 -1.67
N GLY A 97 -1.10 1.08 -0.51
CA GLY A 97 -1.64 1.50 0.78
C GLY A 97 -3.13 1.21 1.00
N ASP A 98 -3.57 1.55 2.21
CA ASP A 98 -4.95 1.45 2.69
C ASP A 98 -5.54 0.04 2.49
N LEU A 99 -4.83 -0.96 3.02
CA LEU A 99 -5.29 -2.35 3.02
C LEU A 99 -6.49 -2.54 3.96
N VAL A 100 -6.49 -1.79 5.06
CA VAL A 100 -7.42 -1.96 6.19
C VAL A 100 -8.52 -0.89 6.25
N ASP A 101 -9.43 -1.08 7.20
CA ASP A 101 -10.59 -0.23 7.49
C ASP A 101 -11.66 -0.15 6.40
N ARG A 102 -12.80 0.50 6.73
CA ARG A 102 -14.02 0.71 5.90
C ARG A 102 -14.77 -0.56 5.46
N GLY A 103 -14.08 -1.61 5.04
CA GLY A 103 -14.64 -2.89 4.64
C GLY A 103 -14.68 -3.91 5.79
N ALA A 104 -15.34 -5.04 5.54
CA ALA A 104 -15.59 -6.05 6.56
C ALA A 104 -14.45 -7.07 6.75
N HIS A 105 -13.40 -7.00 5.92
CA HIS A 105 -12.40 -8.06 5.81
C HIS A 105 -10.94 -7.57 5.89
N SER A 106 -10.67 -6.53 6.69
CA SER A 106 -9.32 -5.96 6.86
C SER A 106 -8.28 -7.02 7.19
N GLN A 107 -8.56 -7.88 8.17
CA GLN A 107 -7.65 -8.96 8.56
C GLN A 107 -7.35 -9.91 7.39
N GLN A 108 -8.36 -10.35 6.65
CA GLN A 108 -8.16 -11.27 5.53
C GLN A 108 -7.44 -10.62 4.34
N VAL A 109 -7.49 -9.29 4.21
CA VAL A 109 -6.70 -8.55 3.21
C VAL A 109 -5.24 -8.51 3.62
N VAL A 110 -4.94 -8.20 4.89
CA VAL A 110 -3.57 -8.24 5.43
C VAL A 110 -2.98 -9.65 5.30
N GLU A 111 -3.74 -10.69 5.67
CA GLU A 111 -3.34 -12.09 5.52
C GLU A 111 -3.12 -12.49 4.04
N MET A 112 -3.83 -11.86 3.10
CA MET A 112 -3.63 -12.07 1.67
C MET A 112 -2.33 -11.43 1.20
N ALA A 113 -2.10 -10.15 1.51
CA ALA A 113 -0.88 -9.44 1.14
C ALA A 113 0.37 -10.14 1.73
N ALA A 114 0.33 -10.48 3.03
CA ALA A 114 1.42 -11.18 3.70
C ALA A 114 1.70 -12.57 3.10
N ARG A 115 0.66 -13.31 2.71
CA ARG A 115 0.83 -14.60 2.05
C ARG A 115 1.49 -14.45 0.68
N LEU A 116 1.06 -13.47 -0.13
CA LEU A 116 1.66 -13.24 -1.44
C LEU A 116 3.12 -12.82 -1.30
N ALA A 117 3.45 -11.94 -0.35
CA ALA A 117 4.82 -11.54 -0.07
C ALA A 117 5.72 -12.71 0.33
N ARG A 118 5.24 -13.65 1.16
CA ARG A 118 6.02 -14.87 1.52
C ARG A 118 6.23 -15.84 0.36
N GLN A 119 5.34 -15.84 -0.64
CA GLN A 119 5.40 -16.78 -1.76
C GLN A 119 6.19 -16.24 -2.95
N ALA A 120 6.25 -14.92 -3.08
CA ALA A 120 7.02 -14.26 -4.12
C ALA A 120 8.52 -14.31 -3.81
N PRO A 121 9.39 -14.20 -4.83
CA PRO A 121 10.79 -13.92 -4.60
C PRO A 121 10.95 -12.65 -3.73
N PRO A 122 12.01 -12.57 -2.90
CA PRO A 122 12.30 -11.36 -2.14
C PRO A 122 12.25 -10.14 -3.04
N GLY A 123 11.60 -9.10 -2.57
CA GLY A 123 11.51 -7.89 -3.34
C GLY A 123 10.35 -7.81 -4.35
N HIS A 124 9.58 -8.88 -4.60
CA HIS A 124 8.55 -8.88 -5.65
C HIS A 124 7.12 -8.56 -5.19
N VAL A 125 6.91 -8.35 -3.89
CA VAL A 125 5.69 -7.73 -3.36
C VAL A 125 6.06 -6.53 -2.51
N ARG A 126 5.46 -5.38 -2.77
CA ARG A 126 5.62 -4.14 -2.01
C ARG A 126 4.27 -3.67 -1.50
N ILE A 127 4.30 -3.09 -0.31
CA ILE A 127 3.13 -2.44 0.28
C ILE A 127 3.57 -1.01 0.58
N THR A 128 3.00 -0.02 -0.09
CA THR A 128 3.19 1.38 0.34
C THR A 128 2.31 1.63 1.56
N VAL A 129 2.74 2.49 2.48
CA VAL A 129 1.97 2.81 3.68
C VAL A 129 0.83 3.77 3.33
N GLY A 130 -0.41 3.37 3.64
CA GLY A 130 -1.56 4.26 3.59
C GLY A 130 -1.77 5.00 4.90
N ASN A 131 -2.64 6.02 4.89
CA ASN A 131 -2.96 6.72 6.14
C ASN A 131 -3.67 5.81 7.15
N HIS A 132 -4.35 4.76 6.69
CA HIS A 132 -4.95 3.75 7.54
C HIS A 132 -3.92 2.83 8.22
N GLU A 133 -2.81 2.53 7.56
CA GLU A 133 -1.68 1.87 8.21
C GLU A 133 -0.94 2.83 9.16
N LEU A 134 -0.78 4.12 8.82
CA LEU A 134 -0.24 5.12 9.75
C LEU A 134 -1.11 5.24 11.00
N GLY A 135 -2.43 5.12 10.89
CA GLY A 135 -3.32 5.08 12.05
C GLY A 135 -3.11 3.89 13.00
N MET A 136 -2.52 2.79 12.53
CA MET A 136 -2.04 1.73 13.42
C MET A 136 -0.77 2.14 14.16
N LEU A 137 0.10 2.93 13.53
CA LEU A 137 1.36 3.39 14.12
C LEU A 137 1.13 4.47 15.17
N THR A 138 0.19 5.38 14.90
CA THR A 138 -0.10 6.56 15.73
C THR A 138 -1.57 6.66 16.17
N PRO A 139 -2.11 5.66 16.89
CA PRO A 139 -3.52 5.66 17.28
C PRO A 139 -3.94 6.86 18.15
N ASP A 140 -3.02 7.40 18.98
CA ASP A 140 -3.28 8.54 19.87
C ASP A 140 -3.28 9.88 19.12
N VAL A 141 -2.78 9.92 17.88
CA VAL A 141 -2.73 11.14 17.05
C VAL A 141 -4.00 11.29 16.22
N TYR A 142 -4.47 10.22 15.57
CA TYR A 142 -5.57 10.33 14.61
C TYR A 142 -6.97 10.08 15.19
N GLY A 143 -7.06 9.48 16.40
CA GLY A 143 -8.33 9.38 17.14
C GLY A 143 -9.40 8.52 16.46
N TRP A 144 -8.99 7.40 15.87
CA TRP A 144 -9.82 6.50 15.06
C TRP A 144 -10.32 5.27 15.80
N GLU A 145 -10.65 5.42 17.10
CA GLU A 145 -10.88 4.35 18.07
C GLU A 145 -11.86 3.22 17.63
N ASP A 146 -12.77 3.49 16.69
CA ASP A 146 -13.76 2.53 16.16
C ASP A 146 -13.31 1.79 14.87
N TRP A 147 -12.07 2.00 14.43
CA TRP A 147 -11.52 1.42 13.20
C TRP A 147 -10.59 0.25 13.49
N TYR A 148 -10.48 -0.68 12.54
CA TYR A 148 -9.60 -1.84 12.66
C TYR A 148 -8.16 -1.40 12.94
N SER A 149 -7.69 -0.32 12.30
CA SER A 149 -6.37 0.26 12.52
C SER A 149 -6.10 0.68 13.97
N ALA A 150 -7.05 1.33 14.64
CA ALA A 150 -6.88 1.80 16.01
C ALA A 150 -7.12 0.71 17.07
N GLU A 151 -7.90 -0.34 16.73
CA GLU A 151 -8.18 -1.47 17.64
C GLU A 151 -7.01 -2.47 17.79
N ARG A 152 -5.87 -2.21 17.13
CA ARG A 152 -4.71 -3.11 17.17
C ARG A 152 -4.08 -3.18 18.54
N THR A 153 -3.62 -4.37 18.91
CA THR A 153 -2.90 -4.55 20.18
C THR A 153 -1.49 -3.94 20.09
N PRO A 154 -0.84 -3.63 21.22
CA PRO A 154 0.57 -3.26 21.23
C PRO A 154 1.48 -4.28 20.51
N GLU A 155 1.12 -5.56 20.53
CA GLU A 155 1.87 -6.60 19.82
C GLU A 155 1.71 -6.48 18.30
N ASP A 156 0.47 -6.30 17.82
CA ASP A 156 0.21 -6.06 16.39
C ASP A 156 0.94 -4.80 15.89
N ARG A 157 1.01 -3.75 16.72
CA ARG A 157 1.76 -2.52 16.40
C ARG A 157 3.25 -2.78 16.27
N ARG A 158 3.87 -3.44 17.25
CA ARG A 158 5.30 -3.83 17.16
C ARG A 158 5.60 -4.68 15.95
N GLN A 159 4.67 -5.52 15.56
CA GLN A 159 4.81 -6.36 14.39
C GLN A 159 4.79 -5.58 13.08
N LEU A 160 3.85 -4.63 12.92
CA LEU A 160 3.87 -3.73 11.77
C LEU A 160 5.16 -2.89 11.71
N LEU A 161 5.62 -2.38 12.85
CA LEU A 161 6.86 -1.63 12.97
C LEU A 161 8.08 -2.48 12.56
N GLN A 162 8.13 -3.75 12.96
CA GLN A 162 9.16 -4.68 12.53
C GLN A 162 9.13 -4.91 11.01
N VAL A 163 7.94 -5.11 10.43
CA VAL A 163 7.75 -5.31 8.98
C VAL A 163 8.18 -4.08 8.16
N ILE A 164 7.98 -2.87 8.71
CA ILE A 164 8.51 -1.63 8.14
C ILE A 164 10.03 -1.62 8.19
N GLY A 165 10.62 -1.93 9.36
CA GLY A 165 12.08 -2.02 9.52
C GLY A 165 12.73 -3.07 8.61
N ASP A 166 12.03 -4.17 8.33
CA ASP A 166 12.45 -5.22 7.40
C ASP A 166 12.23 -4.84 5.92
N GLY A 167 11.67 -3.66 5.63
CA GLY A 167 11.54 -3.09 4.29
C GLY A 167 10.42 -3.67 3.42
N HIS A 168 9.46 -4.39 4.01
CA HIS A 168 8.31 -4.94 3.28
C HIS A 168 7.15 -3.93 3.13
N VAL A 169 7.06 -2.99 4.06
CA VAL A 169 6.17 -1.82 3.99
C VAL A 169 7.03 -0.58 3.83
N VAL A 170 6.76 0.21 2.80
CA VAL A 170 7.58 1.36 2.37
C VAL A 170 6.72 2.62 2.28
N ALA A 171 7.31 3.81 2.33
CA ALA A 171 6.59 5.06 2.10
C ALA A 171 6.35 5.28 0.59
N ALA A 172 7.33 4.92 -0.23
CA ALA A 172 7.27 5.00 -1.69
C ALA A 172 8.10 3.90 -2.35
N TYR A 173 7.82 3.63 -3.62
CA TYR A 173 8.54 2.64 -4.44
C TYR A 173 8.78 3.19 -5.85
N GLU A 174 10.03 3.20 -6.30
CA GLU A 174 10.44 3.66 -7.63
C GLU A 174 10.10 2.61 -8.69
N GLY A 175 9.22 2.99 -9.63
CA GLY A 175 8.90 2.21 -10.82
C GLY A 175 9.88 2.47 -11.96
N TYR A 176 9.39 2.38 -13.20
CA TYR A 176 10.21 2.72 -14.37
C TYR A 176 10.08 4.19 -14.76
N ASN A 177 8.85 4.66 -14.82
CA ASN A 177 8.46 6.01 -15.25
C ASN A 177 7.69 6.75 -14.15
N PHE A 178 7.27 6.07 -13.09
CA PHE A 178 6.44 6.61 -12.01
C PHE A 178 6.97 6.17 -10.64
N VAL A 179 6.81 7.03 -9.64
CA VAL A 179 6.94 6.67 -8.23
C VAL A 179 5.58 6.24 -7.68
N TYR A 180 5.53 5.09 -7.03
CA TYR A 180 4.34 4.58 -6.35
C TYR A 180 4.33 5.04 -4.90
N ALA A 181 3.27 5.74 -4.51
CA ALA A 181 3.06 6.17 -3.12
C ALA A 181 1.56 6.33 -2.86
N HIS A 182 1.13 6.18 -1.60
CA HIS A 182 -0.31 6.10 -1.33
C HIS A 182 -1.08 7.38 -1.70
N ALA A 183 -0.61 8.56 -1.30
CA ALA A 183 -1.19 9.84 -1.72
C ALA A 183 -0.25 10.66 -2.61
N GLY A 184 1.06 10.39 -2.53
CA GLY A 184 2.09 11.10 -3.28
C GLY A 184 2.38 12.49 -2.72
N ARG A 185 3.19 13.26 -3.44
CA ARG A 185 3.56 14.64 -3.08
C ARG A 185 3.60 15.56 -4.30
N PRO A 186 3.37 16.87 -4.12
CA PRO A 186 3.43 17.82 -5.23
C PRO A 186 4.87 18.07 -5.71
N GLU A 187 5.86 18.01 -4.82
CA GLU A 187 7.28 18.14 -5.18
C GLU A 187 7.94 16.78 -5.46
N GLN A 188 9.10 16.82 -6.12
CA GLN A 188 9.98 15.65 -6.26
C GLN A 188 10.52 15.21 -4.89
N TYR A 189 10.56 13.90 -4.69
CA TYR A 189 11.15 13.25 -3.52
C TYR A 189 11.90 11.99 -3.96
N ASP A 190 12.86 11.57 -3.14
CA ASP A 190 13.60 10.33 -3.31
C ASP A 190 12.91 9.21 -2.51
N PRO A 191 12.46 8.11 -3.14
CA PRO A 191 11.88 6.97 -2.42
C PRO A 191 12.79 6.41 -1.34
N GLY A 192 14.11 6.35 -1.57
CA GLY A 192 15.08 5.89 -0.57
C GLY A 192 15.02 6.72 0.71
N ALA A 193 15.10 8.05 0.58
CA ALA A 193 15.04 8.97 1.72
C ALA A 193 13.73 8.87 2.51
N VAL A 194 12.56 8.85 1.85
CA VAL A 194 11.27 8.75 2.57
C VAL A 194 11.06 7.36 3.21
N ASN A 195 11.65 6.31 2.63
CA ASN A 195 11.63 4.98 3.22
C ASN A 195 12.56 4.88 4.44
N ASP A 196 13.70 5.58 4.43
CA ASP A 196 14.58 5.69 5.59
C ASP A 196 13.92 6.48 6.72
N ASP A 197 13.21 7.58 6.41
CA ASP A 197 12.42 8.33 7.39
C ASP A 197 11.33 7.45 8.03
N LEU A 198 10.61 6.65 7.22
CA LEU A 198 9.60 5.72 7.73
C LEU A 198 10.21 4.65 8.63
N ALA A 199 11.36 4.08 8.25
CA ALA A 199 12.06 3.06 9.05
C ALA A 199 12.60 3.63 10.37
N ALA A 200 13.16 4.84 10.35
CA ALA A 200 13.64 5.52 11.55
C ALA A 200 12.49 5.81 12.53
N ALA A 201 11.37 6.35 12.04
CA ALA A 201 10.18 6.55 12.85
C ALA A 201 9.63 5.23 13.41
N ALA A 202 9.73 4.13 12.64
CA ALA A 202 9.29 2.82 13.11
C ALA A 202 10.16 2.28 14.26
N ASP A 203 11.48 2.52 14.20
CA ASP A 203 12.39 2.19 15.30
C ASP A 203 12.07 3.00 16.57
N ASP A 204 11.89 4.32 16.43
CA ASP A 204 11.51 5.21 17.55
C ASP A 204 10.21 4.73 18.22
N LEU A 205 9.18 4.43 17.42
CA LEU A 205 7.90 3.94 17.92
C LEU A 205 8.04 2.58 18.61
N ARG A 206 8.82 1.65 18.04
CA ARG A 206 8.92 0.26 18.53
C ARG A 206 9.46 0.19 19.95
N GLU A 207 10.40 1.08 20.30
CA GLU A 207 10.91 1.20 21.66
C GLU A 207 9.85 1.75 22.64
N ALA A 208 8.97 2.64 22.14
CA ALA A 208 7.97 3.32 22.95
C ALA A 208 6.67 2.53 23.13
N VAL A 209 6.30 1.62 22.22
CA VAL A 209 5.00 0.92 22.23
C VAL A 209 4.72 0.29 23.59
N GLY A 210 3.57 0.65 24.18
CA GLY A 210 3.09 0.10 25.46
C GLY A 210 3.84 0.61 26.70
N THR A 211 4.72 1.60 26.54
CA THR A 211 5.33 2.35 27.65
C THR A 211 4.49 3.59 28.00
N GLY A 212 4.89 4.32 29.03
CA GLY A 212 4.26 5.62 29.37
C GLY A 212 4.61 6.75 28.40
N GLU A 213 5.56 6.54 27.49
CA GLU A 213 6.06 7.54 26.52
C GLU A 213 5.44 7.37 25.12
N ASP A 214 4.64 6.31 24.90
CA ASP A 214 4.08 5.92 23.59
C ASP A 214 3.38 7.09 22.89
N ALA A 215 2.46 7.77 23.57
CA ALA A 215 1.70 8.89 23.01
C ALA A 215 2.60 10.10 22.67
N ASP A 216 3.60 10.39 23.51
CA ASP A 216 4.53 11.50 23.29
C ASP A 216 5.43 11.21 22.08
N VAL A 217 5.89 9.96 21.92
CA VAL A 217 6.68 9.55 20.76
C VAL A 217 5.85 9.60 19.49
N GLN A 218 4.62 9.08 19.50
CA GLN A 218 3.69 9.19 18.37
C GLN A 218 3.47 10.65 17.92
N SER A 219 3.34 11.60 18.87
CA SER A 219 3.25 13.01 18.52
C SER A 219 4.57 13.57 17.99
N SER A 220 5.72 13.14 18.51
CA SER A 220 7.01 13.70 18.10
C SER A 220 7.41 13.31 16.68
N ILE A 221 7.04 12.12 16.23
CA ILE A 221 7.39 11.65 14.89
C ILE A 221 6.67 12.40 13.77
N THR A 222 5.50 13.00 14.04
CA THR A 222 4.81 13.83 13.04
C THR A 222 5.56 15.12 12.75
N ASP A 223 6.28 15.64 13.75
CA ASP A 223 7.13 16.81 13.62
C ASP A 223 8.52 16.47 13.06
N ALA A 224 9.07 15.31 13.45
CA ALA A 224 10.39 14.86 13.03
C ALA A 224 10.44 14.37 11.58
N TYR A 225 9.36 13.72 11.12
CA TYR A 225 9.29 13.08 9.79
C TYR A 225 8.05 13.57 9.00
N PRO A 226 7.92 14.89 8.74
CA PRO A 226 6.70 15.48 8.19
C PRO A 226 6.41 15.04 6.75
N ALA A 227 7.42 14.61 5.99
CA ALA A 227 7.22 14.07 4.65
C ALA A 227 6.35 12.79 4.64
N VAL A 228 6.43 11.98 5.69
CA VAL A 228 5.70 10.71 5.81
C VAL A 228 4.49 10.86 6.72
N PHE A 229 4.68 11.41 7.93
CA PHE A 229 3.67 11.47 8.99
C PHE A 229 2.95 12.81 9.08
N GLY A 230 3.35 13.80 8.29
CA GLY A 230 2.72 15.11 8.27
C GLY A 230 1.23 14.99 7.92
N PHE A 231 0.42 15.79 8.60
CA PHE A 231 -1.02 15.85 8.38
C PHE A 231 -1.45 17.31 8.50
N ASP A 232 -2.42 17.72 7.69
CA ASP A 232 -2.87 19.11 7.62
C ASP A 232 -4.35 19.24 8.00
N GLY A 233 -4.69 20.33 8.68
CA GLY A 233 -6.05 20.63 9.10
C GLY A 233 -6.69 19.60 10.03
N HIS A 234 -8.02 19.70 10.17
CA HIS A 234 -8.82 18.84 11.07
C HIS A 234 -9.07 17.43 10.52
N THR A 235 -8.90 17.21 9.22
CA THR A 235 -9.10 15.92 8.56
C THR A 235 -7.80 15.16 8.35
N GLY A 236 -6.66 15.76 8.69
CA GLY A 236 -5.32 15.29 8.34
C GLY A 236 -4.93 15.52 6.88
N ARG A 237 -5.86 16.03 6.07
CA ARG A 237 -5.70 16.32 4.65
C ARG A 237 -5.53 17.81 4.42
N GLY A 238 -4.64 18.16 3.50
CA GLY A 238 -4.44 19.54 3.05
C GLY A 238 -3.16 19.67 2.23
N PRO A 239 -2.83 20.87 1.74
CA PRO A 239 -1.65 21.12 0.90
C PRO A 239 -0.32 20.79 1.57
N ASP A 240 -0.26 20.85 2.91
CA ASP A 240 0.97 20.56 3.67
C ASP A 240 0.99 19.13 4.23
N ALA A 241 0.06 18.27 3.81
CA ALA A 241 -0.02 16.89 4.27
C ALA A 241 1.09 16.02 3.69
N GLY A 242 1.50 15.00 4.45
CA GLY A 242 2.52 14.04 4.07
C GLY A 242 2.06 13.08 2.97
N ILE A 243 2.99 12.21 2.54
CA ILE A 243 2.87 11.32 1.39
C ILE A 243 1.71 10.31 1.45
N ALA A 244 1.11 10.10 2.62
CA ALA A 244 -0.05 9.23 2.82
C ALA A 244 -1.37 10.00 2.99
N TRP A 245 -1.35 11.33 3.05
CA TRP A 245 -2.49 12.15 3.46
C TRP A 245 -2.90 13.25 2.48
N LEU A 246 -2.04 13.58 1.51
CA LEU A 246 -2.34 14.59 0.49
C LEU A 246 -3.61 14.23 -0.28
N ASP A 247 -4.58 15.15 -0.35
CA ASP A 247 -5.72 14.94 -1.23
C ASP A 247 -5.31 15.22 -2.68
N PHE A 248 -5.76 14.37 -3.61
CA PHE A 248 -5.45 14.48 -5.03
C PHE A 248 -5.83 15.84 -5.63
N GLU A 249 -6.83 16.53 -5.07
CA GLU A 249 -7.19 17.90 -5.50
C GLU A 249 -6.09 18.95 -5.26
N TYR A 250 -5.13 18.66 -4.37
CA TYR A 250 -3.97 19.50 -4.11
C TYR A 250 -2.75 19.12 -4.97
N MET A 251 -2.87 18.09 -5.81
CA MET A 251 -1.80 17.68 -6.71
C MET A 251 -1.76 18.60 -7.94
N PRO A 252 -0.70 19.40 -8.15
CA PRO A 252 -0.58 20.24 -9.34
C PRO A 252 -0.36 19.38 -10.59
N VAL A 253 -0.73 19.90 -11.76
CA VAL A 253 -0.57 19.16 -13.03
C VAL A 253 0.91 18.96 -13.40
N GLU A 254 1.79 19.78 -12.84
CA GLU A 254 3.24 19.76 -12.97
C GLU A 254 3.93 18.86 -11.93
N ALA A 255 3.16 18.22 -11.04
CA ALA A 255 3.71 17.25 -10.09
C ALA A 255 4.55 16.18 -10.82
N PRO A 256 5.59 15.64 -10.18
CA PRO A 256 6.41 14.60 -10.77
C PRO A 256 5.57 13.34 -11.04
N PRO A 257 5.98 12.50 -12.02
CA PRO A 257 5.26 11.28 -12.35
C PRO A 257 5.06 10.35 -11.16
N GLN A 258 3.80 10.10 -10.82
CA GLN A 258 3.44 9.26 -9.68
C GLN A 258 2.21 8.41 -9.96
N VAL A 259 2.16 7.22 -9.37
CA VAL A 259 0.94 6.40 -9.26
C VAL A 259 0.47 6.45 -7.81
N VAL A 260 -0.73 6.98 -7.61
CA VAL A 260 -1.29 7.25 -6.28
C VAL A 260 -2.66 6.60 -6.07
N GLY A 261 -3.03 6.52 -4.80
CA GLY A 261 -4.31 6.07 -4.28
C GLY A 261 -5.10 7.20 -3.63
N HIS A 262 -5.65 6.90 -2.45
CA HIS A 262 -6.26 7.81 -1.47
C HIS A 262 -7.58 8.51 -1.88
N THR A 263 -7.60 9.21 -3.02
CA THR A 263 -8.78 9.92 -3.50
C THR A 263 -9.62 9.02 -4.39
N VAL A 264 -10.86 8.75 -3.98
CA VAL A 264 -11.69 7.71 -4.58
C VAL A 264 -12.22 8.09 -5.97
N GLN A 265 -11.85 7.31 -6.98
CA GLN A 265 -12.22 7.45 -8.38
C GLN A 265 -13.19 6.36 -8.88
N ARG A 266 -13.82 6.58 -10.04
CA ARG A 266 -14.70 5.57 -10.68
C ARG A 266 -13.92 4.62 -11.60
N TYR A 267 -12.89 5.13 -12.24
CA TYR A 267 -11.94 4.44 -13.11
C TYR A 267 -10.58 5.08 -12.84
N PRO A 268 -9.44 4.43 -13.15
CA PRO A 268 -8.15 5.07 -12.98
C PRO A 268 -8.12 6.37 -13.81
N VAL A 269 -7.67 7.47 -13.20
CA VAL A 269 -7.65 8.79 -13.85
C VAL A 269 -6.25 9.35 -13.85
N ARG A 270 -5.91 10.12 -14.89
CA ARG A 270 -4.67 10.87 -14.96
C ARG A 270 -4.96 12.36 -14.88
N GLU A 271 -4.23 13.06 -14.00
CA GLU A 271 -4.16 14.51 -13.96
C GLU A 271 -2.69 14.93 -14.01
N GLY A 272 -2.29 15.68 -15.05
CA GLY A 272 -0.89 16.00 -15.26
C GLY A 272 -0.04 14.75 -15.46
N ASN A 273 0.99 14.56 -14.64
CA ASN A 273 1.82 13.35 -14.64
C ASN A 273 1.41 12.32 -13.57
N VAL A 274 0.32 12.56 -12.84
CA VAL A 274 -0.09 11.68 -11.74
C VAL A 274 -1.30 10.84 -12.15
N ILE A 275 -1.23 9.54 -11.89
CA ILE A 275 -2.31 8.59 -12.13
C ILE A 275 -2.89 8.15 -10.78
N CYS A 276 -4.17 8.37 -10.56
CA CYS A 276 -4.87 7.87 -9.39
C CYS A 276 -5.61 6.55 -9.72
N GLU A 277 -5.25 5.47 -9.03
CA GLU A 277 -5.77 4.11 -9.27
C GLU A 277 -6.82 3.64 -8.24
N ASN A 278 -7.18 4.47 -7.25
CA ASN A 278 -8.14 4.14 -6.19
C ASN A 278 -9.59 4.04 -6.71
N VAL A 279 -9.99 2.85 -7.17
CA VAL A 279 -11.31 2.65 -7.81
C VAL A 279 -12.27 1.72 -7.04
N ILE A 280 -11.76 0.91 -6.12
CA ILE A 280 -12.54 -0.18 -5.48
C ILE A 280 -13.76 0.39 -4.74
N ARG A 281 -13.57 1.43 -3.91
CA ARG A 281 -14.64 1.94 -3.05
C ARG A 281 -15.78 2.61 -3.80
N LYS A 282 -15.53 3.28 -4.92
CA LYS A 282 -16.59 3.89 -5.75
C LYS A 282 -17.45 2.84 -6.44
N ASN A 283 -16.89 1.66 -6.69
CA ASN A 283 -17.52 0.60 -7.44
C ASN A 283 -18.03 -0.56 -6.58
N ARG A 284 -17.79 -0.58 -5.26
CA ARG A 284 -18.19 -1.66 -4.32
C ARG A 284 -19.66 -2.14 -4.34
N ARG A 285 -20.57 -1.43 -5.00
CA ARG A 285 -22.00 -1.77 -5.15
C ARG A 285 -22.38 -2.21 -6.56
N LYS A 286 -21.39 -2.42 -7.42
CA LYS A 286 -21.55 -2.87 -8.81
C LYS A 286 -20.79 -4.18 -8.97
N ASP A 287 -21.20 -4.95 -9.97
CA ASP A 287 -20.35 -5.99 -10.52
C ASP A 287 -19.32 -5.30 -11.42
N GLY A 288 -18.05 -5.61 -11.22
CA GLY A 288 -16.91 -4.94 -11.87
C GLY A 288 -16.63 -3.51 -11.38
N GLY A 289 -15.67 -2.87 -12.04
CA GLY A 289 -15.17 -1.53 -11.78
C GLY A 289 -13.93 -1.48 -10.89
N GLU A 290 -13.49 -2.62 -10.34
CA GLU A 290 -12.13 -2.79 -9.86
C GLU A 290 -11.13 -2.85 -11.04
N ALA A 291 -9.91 -2.39 -10.78
CA ALA A 291 -8.84 -2.38 -11.77
C ALA A 291 -7.48 -2.57 -11.08
N VAL A 292 -6.50 -2.94 -11.88
CA VAL A 292 -5.07 -2.88 -11.57
C VAL A 292 -4.38 -2.03 -12.63
N LEU A 293 -3.25 -1.39 -12.29
CA LEU A 293 -2.34 -0.88 -13.31
C LEU A 293 -1.24 -1.90 -13.59
N VAL A 294 -0.73 -1.90 -14.81
CA VAL A 294 0.44 -2.67 -15.23
C VAL A 294 1.41 -1.70 -15.89
N GLU A 295 2.56 -1.50 -15.27
CA GLU A 295 3.68 -0.71 -15.79
C GLU A 295 4.78 -1.64 -16.31
N THR A 296 5.34 -1.27 -17.45
CA THR A 296 6.58 -1.78 -18.03
C THR A 296 7.45 -0.58 -18.40
N PRO A 297 8.74 -0.77 -18.75
CA PRO A 297 9.57 0.36 -19.18
C PRO A 297 8.94 1.18 -20.31
N GLU A 298 8.19 0.54 -21.21
CA GLU A 298 7.66 1.18 -22.42
C GLU A 298 6.20 1.65 -22.34
N ARG A 299 5.43 1.22 -21.33
CA ARG A 299 3.99 1.57 -21.23
C ARG A 299 3.44 1.42 -19.80
N ILE A 300 2.33 2.12 -19.55
CA ILE A 300 1.48 1.88 -18.38
C ILE A 300 0.00 1.74 -18.80
N VAL A 301 -0.64 0.66 -18.36
CA VAL A 301 -2.03 0.35 -18.72
C VAL A 301 -2.87 0.06 -17.49
N ALA A 302 -4.12 0.53 -17.50
CA ALA A 302 -5.16 0.05 -16.59
C ALA A 302 -5.87 -1.16 -17.19
N LEU A 303 -5.99 -2.23 -16.40
CA LEU A 303 -6.82 -3.38 -16.68
C LEU A 303 -7.98 -3.38 -15.69
N GLY A 304 -9.19 -3.10 -16.17
CA GLY A 304 -10.39 -3.03 -15.35
C GLY A 304 -11.42 -4.06 -15.77
N ARG A 305 -12.13 -4.64 -14.80
CA ARG A 305 -13.23 -5.57 -15.11
C ARG A 305 -14.54 -4.82 -15.27
N ASP A 306 -15.32 -5.14 -16.28
CA ASP A 306 -16.67 -4.60 -16.43
C ASP A 306 -17.73 -5.46 -15.69
N ALA A 307 -19.00 -5.11 -15.87
CA ALA A 307 -20.11 -5.81 -15.21
C ALA A 307 -20.38 -7.21 -15.75
N ASP A 308 -19.97 -7.51 -16.99
CA ASP A 308 -20.10 -8.82 -17.61
C ASP A 308 -18.90 -9.72 -17.29
N GLY A 309 -17.87 -9.16 -16.67
CA GLY A 309 -16.65 -9.84 -16.28
C GLY A 309 -15.55 -9.77 -17.34
N GLU A 310 -15.76 -9.03 -18.43
CA GLU A 310 -14.76 -8.81 -19.47
C GLU A 310 -13.67 -7.85 -18.96
N VAL A 311 -12.44 -8.07 -19.42
CA VAL A 311 -11.30 -7.23 -19.08
C VAL A 311 -11.16 -6.12 -20.12
N MET A 312 -11.27 -4.89 -19.64
CA MET A 312 -11.10 -3.66 -20.42
C MET A 312 -9.70 -3.09 -20.21
N THR A 313 -9.06 -2.70 -21.30
CA THR A 313 -7.72 -2.11 -21.28
C THR A 313 -7.78 -0.63 -21.60
N HIS A 314 -7.11 0.19 -20.80
CA HIS A 314 -6.91 1.61 -21.04
C HIS A 314 -5.44 1.97 -20.86
N GLU A 315 -4.78 2.37 -21.94
CA GLU A 315 -3.38 2.79 -21.90
C GLU A 315 -3.26 4.28 -21.62
N PHE A 316 -2.39 4.64 -20.68
CA PHE A 316 -2.00 6.02 -20.45
C PHE A 316 -0.69 6.31 -21.18
N SER A 317 -0.54 7.52 -21.69
CA SER A 317 0.76 7.97 -22.19
C SER A 317 1.80 7.93 -21.06
N LEU A 318 3.06 7.70 -21.39
CA LEU A 318 4.14 7.96 -20.44
C LEU A 318 4.32 9.48 -20.25
N PRO A 319 4.95 9.92 -19.15
CA PRO A 319 5.42 11.30 -19.03
C PRO A 319 6.43 11.58 -20.15
N ASP A 320 6.50 12.83 -20.61
CA ASP A 320 7.58 13.24 -21.50
C ASP A 320 8.91 13.01 -20.78
N ALA A 321 9.91 12.47 -21.48
CA ALA A 321 11.26 12.38 -20.92
C ALA A 321 11.68 13.79 -20.52
N VAL A 322 11.80 14.04 -19.22
CA VAL A 322 12.38 15.29 -18.75
C VAL A 322 13.83 15.22 -19.17
N ASP A 323 14.22 16.03 -20.15
CA ASP A 323 15.60 16.12 -20.59
C ASP A 323 16.47 16.32 -19.35
N ALA A 324 17.24 15.30 -18.98
CA ALA A 324 18.22 15.35 -17.92
C ALA A 324 19.44 16.17 -18.39
N GLU A 325 19.21 17.34 -18.97
CA GLU A 325 20.23 18.35 -19.15
C GLU A 325 20.19 19.25 -17.91
N GLY A 326 20.99 18.86 -16.91
CA GLY A 326 21.41 19.80 -15.87
C GLY A 326 22.04 21.04 -16.53
N PRO A 327 22.03 22.21 -15.85
CA PRO A 327 22.62 23.41 -16.41
C PRO A 327 24.09 23.14 -16.75
N ALA A 328 24.44 23.27 -18.02
CA ALA A 328 25.83 23.37 -18.44
C ALA A 328 26.45 24.61 -17.76
N ASP A 329 27.62 24.41 -17.16
CA ASP A 329 28.44 25.35 -16.39
C ASP A 329 28.36 26.85 -16.78
#